data_AF-A0A345ZX38-F1
#
_entry.id   AF-A0A345ZX38-F1
#
_cell.length_a   1.000
_cell.length_b   1.000
_cell.length_c   1.000
_cell.angle_alpha   90.00
_cell.angle_beta   90.00
_cell.angle_gamma   90.00
#
_symmetry.space_group_name_H-M   'P 1'
#
loop_
_entity.id
_entity.type
_entity.pdbx_description
1 polymer ?
#
loop_
_entity_poly.entity_id
_entity_poly.type
_entity_poly.pdbx_seq_one_letter_code
_entity_poly.pdbx_strand_id
1 'polypeptide(L)' 'MWITHDEAIEMYARFWAARHGVNATKAAREAAKAFERRGDVEGLTAWTEVADRIERKRHDVPTWPRA' A
#
# COMPACT_ATOMS: atom_id res chain seq x y z
N MET A 1 18.98 -11.90 -8.76
CA MET A 1 17.57 -12.30 -8.81
C MET A 1 16.76 -11.02 -8.70
N TRP A 2 15.96 -10.71 -9.71
CA TRP A 2 15.10 -9.52 -9.70
C TRP A 2 13.77 -9.90 -9.04
N ILE A 3 13.27 -9.03 -8.16
CA ILE A 3 11.94 -9.22 -7.57
C ILE A 3 10.87 -8.95 -8.62
N THR A 4 9.76 -9.66 -8.50
CA THR A 4 8.57 -9.42 -9.29
C THR A 4 7.87 -8.13 -8.84
N HIS A 5 7.01 -7.60 -9.71
CA HIS A 5 6.17 -6.45 -9.36
C HIS A 5 5.29 -6.73 -8.14
N ASP A 6 4.65 -7.90 -8.08
CA ASP A 6 3.78 -8.25 -6.93
C ASP A 6 4.56 -8.32 -5.61
N GLU A 7 5.78 -8.87 -5.64
CA GLU A 7 6.68 -8.88 -4.47
C GLU A 7 7.07 -7.46 -4.04
N ALA A 8 7.34 -6.57 -5.00
CA ALA A 8 7.62 -5.17 -4.71
C ALA A 8 6.40 -4.47 -4.06
N ILE A 9 5.20 -4.65 -4.62
CA ILE A 9 3.95 -4.12 -4.04
C ILE A 9 3.75 -4.63 -2.63
N GLU A 10 3.94 -5.93 -2.41
CA GLU A 10 3.79 -6.59 -1.11
C GLU A 10 4.80 -6.06 -0.08
N MET A 11 6.07 -5.89 -0.47
CA MET A 11 7.11 -5.31 0.39
C MET A 11 6.78 -3.86 0.77
N TYR A 12 6.40 -3.04 -0.21
CA TYR A 12 6.07 -1.64 0.03
C TYR A 12 4.79 -1.50 0.87
N ALA A 13 3.76 -2.31 0.63
CA ALA A 13 2.55 -2.33 1.45
C ALA A 13 2.86 -2.64 2.92
N ARG A 14 3.72 -3.63 3.20
CA ARG A 14 4.16 -3.95 4.57
C ARG A 14 4.92 -2.79 5.21
N PHE A 15 5.90 -2.24 4.50
CA PHE A 15 6.67 -1.10 4.98
C PHE A 15 5.78 0.10 5.28
N TRP A 16 4.85 0.41 4.38
CA TRP A 16 3.96 1.56 4.50
C TRP A 16 2.95 1.39 5.64
N ALA A 17 2.39 0.19 5.80
CA ALA A 17 1.55 -0.17 6.94
C ALA A 17 2.30 -0.01 8.27
N ALA A 18 3.55 -0.47 8.35
CA ALA A 18 4.38 -0.31 9.55
C ALA A 18 4.71 1.17 9.84
N ARG A 19 5.00 1.96 8.81
CA ARG A 19 5.37 3.38 8.93
C ARG A 19 4.20 4.28 9.32
N HIS A 20 3.01 4.04 8.75
CA HIS A 20 1.87 4.95 8.84
C HIS A 20 0.69 4.40 9.66
N GLY A 21 0.74 3.13 10.07
CA GLY A 21 -0.28 2.48 10.89
C GLY A 21 -1.67 2.61 10.28
N VAL A 22 -2.63 3.09 11.07
CA VAL A 22 -4.04 3.27 10.66
C VAL A 22 -4.22 4.23 9.46
N ASN A 23 -3.25 5.10 9.19
CA ASN A 23 -3.29 6.07 8.11
C ASN A 23 -2.61 5.56 6.82
N ALA A 24 -2.09 4.33 6.81
CA ALA A 24 -1.28 3.83 5.70
C ALA A 24 -2.01 3.81 4.36
N THR A 25 -3.26 3.33 4.31
CA THR A 25 -4.07 3.35 3.07
C THR A 25 -4.26 4.78 2.55
N LYS A 26 -4.63 5.72 3.44
CA LYS A 26 -4.80 7.13 3.06
C LYS A 26 -3.50 7.72 2.52
N ALA A 27 -2.38 7.50 3.22
CA ALA A 27 -1.07 8.00 2.81
C ALA A 27 -0.63 7.43 1.45
N ALA A 28 -0.90 6.14 1.18
CA ALA A 28 -0.61 5.52 -0.11
C ALA A 28 -1.46 6.12 -1.25
N ARG A 29 -2.75 6.38 -1.00
CA ARG A 29 -3.63 7.04 -1.98
C ARG A 29 -3.20 8.49 -2.26
N GLU A 30 -2.71 9.22 -1.27
CA GLU A 30 -2.16 10.57 -1.49
C GLU A 30 -0.86 10.52 -2.30
N ALA A 31 -0.01 9.50 -2.11
CA ALA A 31 1.14 9.27 -2.98
C ALA A 31 0.70 8.99 -4.43
N ALA A 32 -0.32 8.14 -4.63
CA ALA A 32 -0.89 7.86 -5.95
C ALA A 32 -1.35 9.13 -6.68
N LYS A 33 -2.11 10.01 -6.00
CA LYS A 33 -2.52 11.33 -6.53
C LYS A 33 -1.34 12.25 -6.85
N ALA A 34 -0.23 12.13 -6.11
CA ALA A 34 0.98 12.89 -6.42
C ALA A 34 1.62 12.46 -7.74
N PHE A 35 1.58 11.16 -8.07
CA PHE A 35 2.04 10.65 -9.37
C PHE A 35 1.08 11.02 -10.50
N GLU A 36 -0.23 10.93 -10.26
CA GLU A 36 -1.26 11.39 -11.20
C GLU A 36 -1.04 12.85 -11.62
N ARG A 37 -0.82 13.75 -10.65
CA ARG A 37 -0.55 15.18 -10.92
C ARG A 37 0.73 15.43 -11.73
N ARG A 38 1.66 14.46 -11.76
CA ARG A 38 2.90 14.53 -12.54
C ARG A 38 2.75 13.86 -13.92
N GLY A 39 1.60 13.27 -14.22
CA GLY A 39 1.39 12.48 -15.43
C GLY A 39 2.05 11.10 -15.38
N ASP A 40 2.49 10.64 -14.22
CA ASP A 40 3.13 9.34 -14.05
C ASP A 40 2.08 8.26 -13.76
N VAL A 41 1.63 7.63 -14.85
CA VAL A 41 0.57 6.59 -14.82
C VAL A 41 1.08 5.31 -14.16
N GLU A 42 2.36 4.96 -14.34
CA GLU A 42 2.94 3.77 -13.72
C GLU A 42 3.04 3.95 -12.21
N GLY A 43 3.52 5.10 -11.74
CA GLY A 43 3.56 5.47 -10.33
C GLY A 43 2.17 5.52 -9.68
N LEU A 44 1.17 6.08 -10.38
CA LEU A 44 -0.23 6.06 -9.95
C LEU A 44 -0.72 4.62 -9.75
N THR A 45 -0.48 3.75 -10.74
CA THR A 45 -0.92 2.36 -10.71
C THR A 45 -0.28 1.60 -9.55
N ALA A 46 1.05 1.67 -9.43
CA ALA A 46 1.78 1.00 -8.35
C ALA A 46 1.32 1.45 -6.96
N TRP A 47 1.13 2.75 -6.73
CA TRP A 47 0.68 3.25 -5.43
C TRP A 47 -0.79 2.95 -5.12
N THR A 48 -1.62 2.83 -6.14
CA THR A 48 -3.00 2.34 -6.00
C THR A 48 -2.99 0.88 -5.55
N GLU A 49 -2.19 0.02 -6.19
CA GLU A 49 -2.04 -1.38 -5.81
C GLU A 49 -1.48 -1.57 -4.38
N VAL A 50 -0.51 -0.72 -3.98
CA VAL A 50 -0.02 -0.68 -2.60
C VAL A 50 -1.15 -0.34 -1.63
N ALA A 51 -1.96 0.67 -1.92
CA ALA A 51 -3.09 1.05 -1.07
C ALA A 51 -4.11 -0.09 -0.93
N ASP A 52 -4.45 -0.74 -2.04
CA ASP A 52 -5.37 -1.88 -2.06
C ASP A 52 -4.82 -3.07 -1.27
N ARG A 53 -3.52 -3.34 -1.37
CA ARG A 53 -2.86 -4.42 -0.61
C ARG A 53 -2.92 -4.14 0.90
N ILE A 54 -2.69 -2.89 1.32
CA ILE A 54 -2.79 -2.49 2.73
C ILE A 54 -4.22 -2.68 3.23
N GLU A 55 -5.21 -2.26 2.44
CA GLU A 55 -6.63 -2.35 2.78
C GLU A 55 -7.08 -3.81 2.93
N ARG A 56 -6.78 -4.68 1.94
CA ARG A 56 -7.06 -6.12 2.02
C ARG A 56 -6.50 -6.75 3.30
N LYS A 57 -5.23 -6.50 3.61
CA LYS A 57 -4.59 -7.05 4.81
C LYS A 57 -5.21 -6.57 6.11
N ARG A 58 -5.72 -5.35 6.16
CA ARG A 58 -6.40 -4.83 7.35
C ARG A 58 -7.73 -5.56 7.59
N HIS A 59 -8.42 -5.93 6.51
CA HIS A 59 -9.65 -6.73 6.60
C HIS A 59 -9.38 -8.20 6.93
N ASP A 60 -8.22 -8.72 6.55
CA ASP A 60 -7.80 -10.11 6.83
C ASP A 60 -7.20 -10.30 8.23
N VAL A 61 -7.01 -9.25 9.04
CA VAL A 61 -6.63 -9.42 10.45
C VAL A 61 -7.86 -9.85 11.24
N PRO A 62 -7.92 -11.08 11.80
CA PRO A 62 -8.98 -11.46 12.71
C PRO A 62 -8.87 -10.55 13.94
N THR A 63 -9.96 -9.88 14.30
CA THR A 63 -10.08 -9.20 15.60
C THR A 63 -10.10 -10.26 16.70
N TRP A 64 -8.94 -10.82 17.06
CA TRP A 64 -8.83 -11.57 18.31
C TRP A 64 -8.87 -10.58 19.48
N PRO A 65 -9.63 -10.86 20.56
CA PRO A 65 -9.66 -10.01 21.73
C PRO A 65 -8.26 -10.03 22.32
N ARG A 66 -7.71 -8.84 22.57
CA ARG A 66 -6.52 -8.75 23.41
C ARG A 66 -6.93 -9.26 24.79
N ALA A 67 -6.31 -10.35 25.22
CA ALA A 67 -6.36 -10.84 26.60
C ALA A 67 -5.80 -9.79 27.57
#